data_AF-C8PR55-F1
#
_entry.id   AF-C8PR55-F1
#
_cell.length_a   1.000
_cell.length_b   1.000
_cell.length_c   1.000
_cell.angle_alpha   90.00
_cell.angle_beta   90.00
_cell.angle_gamma   90.00
#
_symmetry.space_group_name_H-M   'P 1'
#
loop_
_entity.id
_entity.type
_entity.pdbx_description
1 polymer ?
#
loop_
_entity_poly.entity_id
_entity_poly.type
_entity_poly.pdbx_seq_one_letter_code
_entity_poly.pdbx_strand_id
1 'polypeptide(L)' 'VEYGLAEGEARGRSEGSRQAKLETAKTMLSMGYPQADICKITGLSKAEIEAIK' A
#
# COMPACT_ATOMS: atom_id res chain seq x y z
N VAL A 1 3.34 -25.89 18.95
CA VAL A 1 3.12 -24.43 19.03
C VAL A 1 3.75 -23.71 17.83
N GLU A 2 3.90 -24.39 16.69
CA GLU A 2 4.69 -23.88 15.54
C GLU A 2 3.86 -23.32 14.39
N TYR A 3 2.54 -23.60 14.36
CA TYR A 3 1.67 -23.11 13.28
C TYR A 3 1.35 -21.60 13.38
N GLY A 4 1.43 -21.02 14.57
CA GLY A 4 1.09 -19.60 14.78
C GLY A 4 2.12 -18.60 14.20
N LEU A 5 3.40 -18.99 14.09
CA LEU A 5 4.45 -18.10 13.58
C LEU A 5 4.43 -18.00 12.05
N ALA A 6 4.19 -19.12 11.35
CA ALA A 6 4.19 -19.15 9.89
C ALA A 6 3.03 -18.35 9.28
N GLU A 7 1.83 -18.44 9.88
CA GLU A 7 0.68 -17.62 9.46
C GLU A 7 0.84 -16.14 9.83
N GLY A 8 1.44 -15.86 11.00
CA GLY A 8 1.73 -14.49 11.45
C GLY A 8 2.71 -13.77 10.51
N GLU A 9 3.77 -14.44 10.06
CA GLU A 9 4.78 -13.83 9.17
C GLU A 9 4.24 -13.60 7.75
N ALA A 10 3.44 -14.53 7.22
CA ALA A 10 2.84 -14.39 5.90
C ALA A 10 1.79 -13.26 5.84
N ARG A 11 0.96 -13.12 6.89
CA ARG A 11 0.04 -11.98 7.03
C ARG A 11 0.78 -10.67 7.24
N GLY A 12 1.79 -10.65 8.12
CA GLY A 12 2.58 -9.46 8.40
C GLY A 12 3.29 -8.89 7.17
N ARG A 13 3.87 -9.74 6.30
CA ARG A 13 4.49 -9.28 5.04
C ARG A 13 3.47 -8.75 4.03
N SER A 14 2.32 -9.40 3.92
CA SER A 14 1.29 -9.01 2.95
C SER A 14 0.62 -7.70 3.34
N GLU A 15 0.30 -7.53 4.63
CA GLU A 15 -0.21 -6.25 5.17
C GLU A 15 0.84 -5.15 5.07
N GLY A 16 2.10 -5.42 5.47
CA GLY A 16 3.17 -4.42 5.39
C GLY A 16 3.43 -3.94 3.96
N SER A 17 3.41 -4.83 2.98
CA SER A 17 3.59 -4.46 1.56
C SER A 17 2.44 -3.58 1.05
N ARG A 18 1.20 -3.89 1.42
CA ARG A 18 0.04 -3.07 1.01
C ARG A 18 0.04 -1.72 1.74
N GLN A 19 0.35 -1.71 3.02
CA GLN A 19 0.41 -0.51 3.86
C GLN A 19 1.50 0.46 3.35
N ALA A 20 2.69 -0.05 3.00
CA ALA A 20 3.76 0.76 2.42
C ALA A 20 3.36 1.42 1.08
N LYS A 21 2.61 0.72 0.22
CA LYS A 21 2.10 1.30 -1.04
C LYS A 21 1.09 2.41 -0.78
N LEU A 22 0.16 2.21 0.16
CA LEU A 22 -0.85 3.20 0.54
C LEU A 22 -0.20 4.44 1.17
N GLU A 23 0.77 4.25 2.08
CA GLU A 23 1.53 5.34 2.69
C GLU A 23 2.28 6.15 1.62
N THR A 24 2.97 5.47 0.70
CA THR A 24 3.67 6.12 -0.42
C THR A 24 2.71 6.93 -1.29
N ALA A 25 1.54 6.36 -1.62
CA ALA A 25 0.53 7.07 -2.40
C ALA A 25 -0.02 8.29 -1.67
N LYS A 26 -0.26 8.18 -0.35
CA LYS A 26 -0.73 9.29 0.50
C LYS A 26 0.28 10.42 0.56
N THR A 27 1.57 10.12 0.74
CA THR A 27 2.64 11.12 0.74
C THR A 27 2.72 11.81 -0.62
N MET A 28 2.66 11.07 -1.73
CA MET A 28 2.69 11.66 -3.08
C MET A 28 1.47 12.53 -3.37
N LEU A 29 0.27 12.12 -2.95
CA LEU A 29 -0.93 12.94 -3.02
C LEU A 29 -0.75 14.25 -2.25
N SER A 30 -0.20 14.18 -1.03
CA SER A 30 0.09 15.36 -0.21
C SER A 30 1.13 16.28 -0.83
N MET A 31 2.06 15.73 -1.62
CA MET A 31 3.05 16.50 -2.38
C MET A 31 2.49 17.10 -3.68
N GLY A 32 1.23 16.78 -4.04
CA GLY A 32 0.57 17.29 -5.25
C GLY A 32 0.87 16.49 -6.52
N TYR A 33 1.38 15.26 -6.41
CA TYR A 33 1.56 14.40 -7.58
C TYR A 33 0.20 14.01 -8.18
N PRO A 34 0.08 13.93 -9.51
CA PRO A 34 -1.14 13.49 -10.15
C PRO A 34 -1.37 11.99 -9.89
N GLN A 35 -2.62 11.60 -9.65
CA GLN A 35 -3.01 10.20 -9.36
C GLN A 35 -2.50 9.20 -10.41
N ALA A 36 -2.36 9.62 -11.67
CA ALA A 36 -1.83 8.78 -12.75
C ALA A 36 -0.37 8.38 -12.53
N ASP A 37 0.49 9.28 -12.02
CA ASP A 37 1.88 8.96 -11.72
C ASP A 37 2.00 8.18 -10.42
N ILE A 38 1.17 8.51 -9.42
CA ILE A 38 1.10 7.74 -8.18
C ILE A 38 0.70 6.28 -8.46
N CYS A 39 -0.27 6.06 -9.35
CA CYS A 39 -0.70 4.73 -9.81
C CYS A 39 0.46 3.96 -10.46
N LYS A 40 1.25 4.63 -11.32
CA LYS A 40 2.43 4.02 -11.95
C LYS A 40 3.53 3.67 -10.95
N ILE A 41 3.78 4.52 -9.96
CA ILE A 41 4.88 4.33 -9.00
C ILE A 41 4.53 3.28 -7.95
N THR A 42 3.33 3.38 -7.36
CA THR A 42 2.90 2.49 -6.27
C THR A 42 2.31 1.18 -6.77
N GLY A 43 1.92 1.12 -8.06
CA GLY A 43 1.17 0.00 -8.63
C GLY A 43 -0.26 -0.11 -8.10
N LEU A 44 -0.75 0.91 -7.39
CA LEU A 44 -2.12 0.97 -6.89
C LEU A 44 -3.08 1.41 -8.00
N SER A 45 -4.27 0.81 -8.03
CA SER A 45 -5.34 1.25 -8.93
C SER A 45 -5.84 2.64 -8.54
N LYS A 46 -6.40 3.38 -9.51
CA LYS A 46 -7.05 4.68 -9.24
C LYS A 46 -8.07 4.61 -8.09
N ALA A 47 -8.86 3.55 -8.02
CA ALA A 47 -9.81 3.33 -6.93
C ALA A 47 -9.15 3.23 -5.55
N GLU A 48 -8.00 2.55 -5.43
CA GLU A 48 -7.24 2.49 -4.17
C GLU A 48 -6.71 3.87 -3.80
N ILE A 49 -6.28 4.67 -4.78
CA ILE A 49 -5.78 6.04 -4.55
C ILE A 49 -6.92 7.01 -4.20
N GLU A 50 -8.09 6.88 -4.82
CA GLU A 50 -9.30 7.63 -4.44
C GLU A 50 -9.78 7.27 -3.04
N ALA A 51 -9.65 6.00 -2.63
CA ALA A 51 -10.00 5.55 -1.29
C ALA A 51 -9.05 6.08 -0.19
N ILE A 52 -7.87 6.60 -0.54
CA ILE A 52 -6.93 7.25 0.40
C ILE A 52 -7.36 8.69 0.73
N LYS A 53 -8.10 9.33 -0.18
CA LYS A 53 -8.44 10.76 -0.12
C LYS A 53 -9.40 11.10 1.02
#